data_AF-M2N2Y4-F1
#
_entry.id   AF-M2N2Y4-F1
#
_cell.length_a   1.000
_cell.length_b   1.000
_cell.length_c   1.000
_cell.angle_alpha   90.00
_cell.angle_beta   90.00
_cell.angle_gamma   90.00
#
_symmetry.space_group_name_H-M   'P 1'
#
loop_
_entity.id
_entity.type
_entity.pdbx_description
1 polymer ?
#
loop_
_entity_poly.entity_id
_entity_poly.type
_entity_poly.pdbx_seq_one_letter_code
_entity_poly.pdbx_strand_id
1 'polypeptide(L)'
;MVPFNKLMLTLLGKAITKPNDAAQAAGMLETMQATVRLWLTTEDSGVAAQAGELLYQLLRIDLPPEAAPTVERMEELATAGGQGLVAKRLFGDRDVYVVFFESCSLEHGAAGLSKGQKTIAQARLMEWLPRVGALHWSVLVRSHHRGIEEKYGVNAGAGLLDFAALRMVDYKDDVLMHRCLIDFYTELLVKTKELDTFARREQVSPGLRFLIDNKLHDRTTKIYLDPYAVDAVDRAFLYGPAANYLAAYASLFSHHYTSSSTHLDVNSRLRNVLTEMTPLRWAHTESPSHDLRLLARLPRTTLLPYTSSPVALLPSGRITNADVLNTLAAIFHGPDAATASSEQSTVEGTAARAMYYNYLSEHRRFWEDLTLHAGTPALLDQALAAVNCLTAVITARWSTTATESEPTLPTNLATPASGPLAILSPPSLEYTLPFLLSPAQRVGGVGDAESAAYKVAVAKFEALAALRSRLAAEAEKTPGEGFEEMVETMGRRLGEGVWGRRSDVGGSVGTMEL
;
A
#
# COMPACT_ATOMS: atom_id res chain seq x y z
N MET A 1 18.14 -26.49 22.39
CA MET A 1 18.83 -25.32 21.81
C MET A 1 17.91 -24.10 21.65
N VAL A 2 16.68 -24.23 21.12
CA VAL A 2 15.76 -23.09 20.94
C VAL A 2 15.54 -22.23 22.19
N PRO A 3 15.27 -22.79 23.40
CA PRO A 3 15.07 -21.96 24.60
C PRO A 3 16.32 -21.17 25.00
N PHE A 4 17.51 -21.77 24.80
CA PHE A 4 18.78 -21.12 25.08
C PHE A 4 19.03 -19.94 24.13
N ASN A 5 18.80 -20.13 22.83
CA ASN A 5 18.93 -19.05 21.84
C ASN A 5 17.98 -17.89 22.15
N LYS A 6 16.71 -18.18 22.47
CA LYS A 6 15.74 -17.14 22.86
C LYS A 6 16.17 -16.40 24.12
N LEU A 7 16.68 -17.10 25.14
CA LEU A 7 17.20 -16.47 26.35
C LEU A 7 18.38 -15.55 26.05
N MET A 8 19.34 -16.01 25.26
CA MET A 8 20.51 -15.22 24.87
C MET A 8 20.14 -13.98 24.07
N LEU A 9 19.23 -14.10 23.10
CA LEU A 9 18.71 -12.97 22.33
C LEU A 9 17.96 -11.97 23.22
N THR A 10 17.16 -12.44 24.17
CA THR A 10 16.47 -11.57 25.14
C THR A 10 17.45 -10.85 26.07
N LEU A 11 18.53 -11.52 26.49
CA LEU A 11 19.57 -10.88 27.29
C LEU A 11 20.31 -9.81 26.49
N LEU A 12 20.71 -10.12 25.25
CA LEU A 12 21.35 -9.15 24.35
C LEU A 12 20.38 -8.00 23.99
N GLY A 13 19.07 -8.27 23.93
CA GLY A 13 18.02 -7.28 23.73
C GLY A 13 17.94 -6.20 24.80
N LYS A 14 18.53 -6.41 25.99
CA LYS A 14 18.65 -5.33 27.00
C LYS A 14 19.50 -4.16 26.50
N ALA A 15 20.46 -4.43 25.60
CA ALA A 15 21.32 -3.41 25.01
C ALA A 15 20.57 -2.46 24.05
N ILE A 16 19.35 -2.80 23.62
CA ILE A 16 18.52 -1.91 22.79
C ILE A 16 18.04 -0.68 23.58
N THR A 17 18.08 -0.70 24.91
CA THR A 17 17.51 0.38 25.73
C THR A 17 18.36 1.66 25.76
N LYS A 18 19.68 1.56 25.52
CA LYS A 18 20.61 2.70 25.57
C LYS A 18 21.65 2.59 24.45
N PRO A 19 21.99 3.70 23.76
CA PRO A 19 23.03 3.66 22.72
C PRO A 19 24.39 3.19 23.23
N ASN A 20 24.77 3.56 24.46
CA ASN A 20 26.04 3.10 25.06
C ASN A 20 26.09 1.58 25.25
N ASP A 21 24.97 0.95 25.62
CA ASP A 21 24.92 -0.48 25.82
C ASP A 21 24.93 -1.21 24.46
N ALA A 22 24.29 -0.64 23.44
CA ALA A 22 24.40 -1.12 22.06
C ALA A 22 25.83 -1.02 21.51
N ALA A 23 26.54 0.08 21.81
CA ALA A 23 27.95 0.25 21.50
C ALA A 23 28.84 -0.79 22.22
N GLN A 24 28.53 -1.12 23.48
CA GLN A 24 29.21 -2.21 24.21
C GLN A 24 28.94 -3.58 23.58
N ALA A 25 27.69 -3.87 23.19
CA ALA A 25 27.36 -5.08 22.45
C ALA A 25 28.11 -5.17 21.12
N ALA A 26 28.28 -4.05 20.41
CA ALA A 26 29.12 -3.96 19.22
C ALA A 26 30.61 -4.26 19.52
N GLY A 27 31.09 -4.07 20.75
CA GLY A 27 32.42 -4.48 21.18
C GLY A 27 32.62 -6.01 21.18
N MET A 28 31.54 -6.79 21.29
CA MET A 28 31.57 -8.25 21.38
C MET A 28 31.55 -8.90 19.99
N LEU A 29 32.69 -8.88 19.29
CA LEU A 29 32.83 -9.38 17.90
C LEU A 29 32.21 -10.77 17.69
N GLU A 30 32.62 -11.77 18.49
CA GLU A 30 32.15 -13.15 18.35
C GLU A 30 30.64 -13.27 18.56
N THR A 31 30.09 -12.48 19.48
CA THR A 31 28.64 -12.48 19.78
C THR A 31 27.85 -11.87 18.63
N MET A 32 28.32 -10.76 18.06
CA MET A 32 27.68 -10.15 16.90
C MET A 32 27.76 -11.06 15.67
N GLN A 33 28.92 -11.66 15.41
CA GLN A 33 29.09 -12.63 14.34
C GLN A 33 28.19 -13.86 14.52
N ALA A 34 28.12 -14.41 15.74
CA ALA A 34 27.24 -15.53 16.06
C ALA A 34 25.76 -15.18 15.92
N THR A 35 25.38 -13.94 16.25
CA THR A 35 24.00 -13.45 16.10
C THR A 35 23.61 -13.34 14.63
N VAL A 36 24.49 -12.78 13.78
CA VAL A 36 24.25 -12.73 12.32
C VAL A 36 24.17 -14.13 11.72
N ARG A 37 25.08 -15.04 12.09
CA ARG A 37 25.03 -16.44 11.67
C ARG A 37 23.74 -17.11 12.12
N LEU A 38 23.37 -16.98 13.39
CA LEU A 38 22.15 -17.56 13.96
C LEU A 38 20.92 -17.08 13.20
N TRP A 39 20.82 -15.76 12.98
CA TRP A 39 19.71 -15.15 12.24
C TRP A 39 19.57 -15.72 10.83
N LEU A 40 20.66 -15.82 10.07
CA LEU A 40 20.61 -16.27 8.68
C LEU A 40 20.44 -17.80 8.55
N THR A 41 20.97 -18.59 9.48
CA THR A 41 21.11 -20.05 9.29
C THR A 41 20.15 -20.89 10.13
N THR A 42 19.48 -20.34 11.15
CA THR A 42 18.55 -21.12 12.00
C THR A 42 17.31 -21.59 11.24
N GLU A 43 16.84 -22.79 11.54
CA GLU A 43 15.58 -23.33 11.00
C GLU A 43 14.34 -22.79 11.74
N ASP A 44 14.48 -22.42 13.01
CA ASP A 44 13.40 -21.86 13.81
C ASP A 44 13.09 -20.41 13.40
N SER A 45 11.90 -20.18 12.84
CA SER A 45 11.45 -18.86 12.36
C SER A 45 11.31 -17.83 13.48
N GLY A 46 10.93 -18.26 14.69
CA GLY A 46 10.78 -17.36 15.83
C GLY A 46 12.12 -16.82 16.34
N VAL A 47 13.13 -17.69 16.42
CA VAL A 47 14.51 -17.29 16.75
C VAL A 47 15.08 -16.39 15.66
N ALA A 48 14.85 -16.72 14.38
CA ALA A 48 15.30 -15.88 13.27
C ALA A 48 14.67 -14.47 13.32
N ALA A 49 13.36 -14.38 13.49
CA ALA A 49 12.65 -13.10 13.58
C ALA A 49 13.17 -12.27 14.78
N GLN A 50 13.34 -12.90 15.94
CA GLN A 50 13.88 -12.24 17.12
C GLN A 50 15.33 -11.74 16.90
N ALA A 51 16.18 -12.54 16.26
CA ALA A 51 17.56 -12.15 15.99
C ALA A 51 17.68 -11.02 14.95
N GLY A 52 16.90 -11.09 13.85
CA GLY A 52 16.87 -10.05 12.83
C GLY A 52 16.34 -8.72 13.37
N GLU A 53 15.29 -8.77 14.20
CA GLU A 53 14.75 -7.59 14.88
C GLU A 53 15.76 -7.00 15.88
N LEU A 54 16.43 -7.84 16.66
CA LEU A 54 17.50 -7.41 17.57
C LEU A 54 18.60 -6.66 16.82
N LEU A 55 19.10 -7.21 15.71
CA LEU A 55 20.13 -6.56 14.89
C LEU A 55 19.66 -5.22 14.33
N TYR A 56 18.41 -5.14 13.85
CA TYR A 56 17.82 -3.89 13.38
C TYR A 56 17.69 -2.85 14.49
N GLN A 57 17.23 -3.25 15.68
CA GLN A 57 17.04 -2.34 16.81
C GLN A 57 18.37 -1.83 17.38
N LEU A 58 19.40 -2.69 17.43
CA LEU A 58 20.76 -2.27 17.80
C LEU A 58 21.32 -1.24 16.82
N LEU A 59 21.10 -1.43 15.51
CA LEU A 59 21.47 -0.43 14.50
C LEU A 59 20.69 0.89 14.68
N ARG A 60 19.40 0.79 15.00
CA ARG A 60 18.50 1.95 15.16
C ARG A 60 18.89 2.81 16.36
N ILE A 61 19.19 2.19 17.51
CA ILE A 61 19.52 2.91 18.75
C ILE A 61 20.94 3.49 18.72
N ASP A 62 21.88 2.82 18.04
CA ASP A 62 23.28 3.27 17.91
C ASP A 62 23.52 4.15 16.67
N LEU A 63 22.45 4.64 16.02
CA LEU A 63 22.57 5.51 14.86
C LEU A 63 23.17 6.87 15.27
N PRO A 64 24.23 7.36 14.61
CA PRO A 64 24.79 8.66 14.95
C PRO A 64 23.81 9.78 14.57
N PRO A 65 23.79 10.89 15.32
CA PRO A 65 22.83 11.97 15.14
C PRO A 65 22.89 12.61 13.74
N GLU A 66 24.05 12.57 13.07
CA GLU A 66 24.24 13.05 11.70
C GLU A 66 23.64 12.13 10.62
N ALA A 67 23.39 10.85 10.94
CA ALA A 67 22.84 9.86 10.02
C ALA A 67 21.36 9.56 10.28
N ALA A 68 20.74 10.18 11.29
CA ALA A 68 19.33 9.97 11.60
C ALA A 68 18.43 10.65 10.54
N PRO A 69 17.44 9.94 9.94
CA PRO A 69 16.46 10.56 9.06
C PRO A 69 15.63 11.56 9.89
N THR A 70 15.69 12.84 9.54
CA THR A 70 15.02 13.91 10.26
C THR A 70 13.66 14.21 9.63
N VAL A 71 12.60 14.21 10.44
CA VAL A 71 11.60 15.29 10.60
C VAL A 71 10.37 14.78 11.37
N GLU A 72 10.02 13.48 11.36
CA GLU A 72 8.88 12.96 12.18
C GLU A 72 9.26 11.92 13.24
N ARG A 73 10.49 11.39 13.22
CA ARG A 73 11.02 10.47 14.26
C ARG A 73 11.94 11.15 15.29
N MET A 74 12.00 12.48 15.26
CA MET A 74 12.91 13.27 16.11
C MET A 74 12.56 13.20 17.60
N GLU A 75 11.29 13.08 17.99
CA GLU A 75 10.94 13.13 19.41
C GLU A 75 11.35 11.87 20.20
N GLU A 76 11.50 10.71 19.55
CA GLU A 76 11.98 9.49 20.22
C GLU A 76 13.49 9.27 20.15
N LEU A 77 14.16 9.71 19.07
CA LEU A 77 15.61 9.45 18.85
C LEU A 77 16.54 10.55 19.39
N ALA A 78 16.03 11.74 19.74
CA ALA A 78 16.88 12.90 20.03
C ALA A 78 17.53 12.94 21.44
N THR A 79 17.31 11.97 22.32
CA THR A 79 17.80 12.09 23.72
C THR A 79 19.13 11.39 24.01
N ALA A 80 19.67 10.57 23.10
CA ALA A 80 21.04 10.06 23.21
C ALA A 80 21.57 9.68 21.82
N GLY A 81 22.47 10.50 21.24
CA GLY A 81 23.09 10.20 19.95
C GLY A 81 23.97 8.94 20.02
N GLY A 82 23.72 7.98 19.15
CA GLY A 82 24.56 6.77 19.01
C GLY A 82 25.93 7.06 18.43
N GLN A 83 26.83 6.08 18.51
CA GLN A 83 28.22 6.20 18.04
C GLN A 83 28.44 5.55 16.66
N GLY A 84 27.44 4.84 16.14
CA GLY A 84 27.52 4.09 14.87
C GLY A 84 28.48 2.90 14.92
N LEU A 85 28.84 2.41 16.11
CA LEU A 85 29.73 1.27 16.29
C LEU A 85 29.08 -0.04 15.87
N VAL A 86 27.76 -0.20 16.05
CA VAL A 86 27.02 -1.38 15.59
C VAL A 86 27.10 -1.50 14.07
N ALA A 87 26.91 -0.39 13.34
CA ALA A 87 27.03 -0.38 11.88
C ALA A 87 28.48 -0.69 11.45
N LYS A 88 29.47 -0.08 12.09
CA LYS A 88 30.89 -0.41 11.83
C LYS A 88 31.19 -1.89 12.09
N ARG A 89 30.63 -2.49 13.15
CA ARG A 89 30.81 -3.91 13.47
C ARG A 89 30.14 -4.84 12.46
N LEU A 90 28.94 -4.51 12.00
CA LEU A 90 28.22 -5.38 11.07
C LEU A 90 28.79 -5.31 9.65
N PHE A 91 29.18 -4.12 9.19
CA PHE A 91 29.53 -3.89 7.79
C PHE A 91 31.02 -3.63 7.56
N GLY A 92 31.71 -3.03 8.53
CA GLY A 92 33.13 -2.68 8.42
C GLY A 92 34.09 -3.72 8.99
N ASP A 93 33.63 -4.69 9.77
CA ASP A 93 34.44 -5.83 10.20
C ASP A 93 34.31 -6.99 9.23
N ARG A 94 35.45 -7.39 8.68
CA ARG A 94 35.58 -8.43 7.65
C ARG A 94 34.91 -9.75 8.06
N ASP A 95 35.12 -10.18 9.30
CA ASP A 95 34.66 -11.48 9.79
C ASP A 95 33.15 -11.55 10.00
N VAL A 96 32.50 -10.39 10.24
CA VAL A 96 31.04 -10.30 10.33
C VAL A 96 30.46 -10.10 8.93
N TYR A 97 31.05 -9.21 8.14
CA TYR A 97 30.57 -8.88 6.81
C TYR A 97 30.55 -10.09 5.86
N VAL A 98 31.57 -10.94 5.93
CA VAL A 98 31.65 -12.15 5.09
C VAL A 98 30.48 -13.12 5.32
N VAL A 99 29.88 -13.11 6.53
CA VAL A 99 28.77 -14.01 6.89
C VAL A 99 27.54 -13.75 6.04
N PHE A 100 27.24 -12.50 5.68
CA PHE A 100 26.11 -12.17 4.83
C PHE A 100 26.21 -12.88 3.47
N PHE A 101 27.40 -12.86 2.87
CA PHE A 101 27.66 -13.48 1.57
C PHE A 101 27.75 -15.00 1.67
N GLU A 102 28.47 -15.53 2.66
CA GLU A 102 28.61 -16.97 2.85
C GLU A 102 27.27 -17.66 3.13
N SER A 103 26.40 -17.02 3.90
CA SER A 103 25.10 -17.61 4.26
C SER A 103 24.09 -17.53 3.11
N CYS A 104 24.25 -16.55 2.21
CA CYS A 104 23.26 -16.25 1.17
C CYS A 104 23.72 -16.57 -0.27
N SER A 105 24.98 -16.96 -0.50
CA SER A 105 25.48 -17.31 -1.84
C SER A 105 25.20 -18.77 -2.18
N LEU A 106 24.58 -19.00 -3.35
CA LEU A 106 24.34 -20.35 -3.87
C LEU A 106 25.65 -21.05 -4.25
N GLU A 107 26.53 -20.36 -4.98
CA GLU A 107 27.77 -20.91 -5.54
C GLU A 107 28.92 -21.02 -4.52
N HIS A 108 29.12 -19.99 -3.70
CA HIS A 108 30.31 -19.83 -2.85
C HIS A 108 29.98 -19.87 -1.35
N GLY A 109 28.76 -20.32 -1.00
CA GLY A 109 28.26 -20.25 0.37
C GLY A 109 28.94 -21.22 1.36
N ALA A 110 28.68 -21.02 2.65
CA ALA A 110 29.26 -21.79 3.74
C ALA A 110 29.08 -23.30 3.51
N ALA A 111 30.18 -24.05 3.63
CA ALA A 111 30.19 -25.50 3.55
C ALA A 111 29.32 -26.08 4.68
N GLY A 112 28.09 -26.48 4.35
CA GLY A 112 27.16 -27.10 5.30
C GLY A 112 25.70 -26.69 5.16
N LEU A 113 25.39 -25.57 4.49
CA LEU A 113 23.99 -25.16 4.26
C LEU A 113 23.41 -25.80 3.00
N SER A 114 22.23 -26.41 3.13
CA SER A 114 21.45 -26.88 1.99
C SER A 114 20.94 -25.72 1.11
N LYS A 115 20.57 -26.00 -0.14
CA LYS A 115 19.97 -24.98 -1.04
C LYS A 115 18.77 -24.30 -0.39
N GLY A 116 17.87 -25.07 0.23
CA GLY A 116 16.68 -24.52 0.91
C GLY A 116 17.02 -23.61 2.09
N GLN A 117 18.02 -23.95 2.90
CA GLN A 117 18.48 -23.07 4.00
C GLN A 117 19.07 -21.76 3.45
N LYS A 118 19.80 -21.81 2.33
CA LYS A 118 20.30 -20.60 1.65
C LYS A 118 19.15 -19.74 1.12
N THR A 119 18.15 -20.32 0.48
CA THR A 119 16.93 -19.63 0.02
C THR A 119 16.23 -18.90 1.17
N ILE A 120 16.12 -19.54 2.34
CA ILE A 120 15.56 -18.90 3.54
C ILE A 120 16.45 -17.74 4.03
N ALA A 121 17.78 -17.92 4.04
CA ALA A 121 18.71 -16.87 4.41
C ALA A 121 18.62 -15.65 3.48
N GLN A 122 18.50 -15.89 2.17
CA GLN A 122 18.32 -14.87 1.14
C GLN A 122 17.03 -14.07 1.37
N ALA A 123 15.91 -14.76 1.63
CA ALA A 123 14.63 -14.11 1.92
C ALA A 123 14.71 -13.24 3.18
N ARG A 124 15.33 -13.73 4.26
CA ARG A 124 15.56 -12.96 5.50
C ARG A 124 16.40 -11.70 5.25
N LEU A 125 17.46 -11.83 4.45
CA LEU A 125 18.32 -10.69 4.12
C LEU A 125 17.55 -9.65 3.29
N MET A 126 16.76 -10.08 2.31
CA MET A 126 15.91 -9.19 1.51
C MET A 126 14.83 -8.48 2.33
N GLU A 127 14.27 -9.10 3.36
CA GLU A 127 13.30 -8.45 4.24
C GLU A 127 13.96 -7.39 5.15
N TRP A 128 15.21 -7.63 5.55
CA TRP A 128 15.94 -6.77 6.50
C TRP A 128 16.60 -5.56 5.82
N LEU A 129 17.15 -5.72 4.62
CA LEU A 129 17.91 -4.67 3.94
C LEU A 129 17.12 -3.37 3.68
N PRO A 130 15.85 -3.37 3.22
CA PRO A 130 15.09 -2.13 3.04
C PRO A 130 14.94 -1.33 4.35
N ARG A 131 14.75 -2.04 5.48
CA ARG A 131 14.65 -1.43 6.81
C ARG A 131 15.96 -0.77 7.23
N VAL A 132 17.09 -1.42 6.96
CA VAL A 132 18.42 -0.86 7.25
C VAL A 132 18.79 0.26 6.30
N GLY A 133 18.40 0.17 5.03
CA GLY A 133 18.59 1.21 4.03
C GLY A 133 17.91 2.52 4.42
N ALA A 134 16.70 2.42 5.01
CA ALA A 134 15.98 3.55 5.58
C ALA A 134 16.65 4.19 6.81
N LEU A 135 17.57 3.47 7.49
CA LEU A 135 18.37 4.03 8.58
C LEU A 135 19.69 4.61 8.09
N HIS A 136 20.39 3.90 7.20
CA HIS A 136 21.76 4.27 6.80
C HIS A 136 22.11 3.78 5.38
N TRP A 137 21.48 4.38 4.36
CA TRP A 137 21.63 4.02 2.95
C TRP A 137 23.08 3.84 2.46
N SER A 138 23.98 4.75 2.85
CA SER A 138 25.36 4.74 2.35
C SER A 138 26.16 3.50 2.76
N VAL A 139 25.77 2.83 3.85
CA VAL A 139 26.43 1.60 4.32
C VAL A 139 26.03 0.38 3.50
N LEU A 140 24.87 0.40 2.84
CA LEU A 140 24.45 -0.73 2.00
C LEU A 140 24.99 -0.63 0.57
N VAL A 141 25.16 0.59 0.05
CA VAL A 141 25.56 0.83 -1.35
C VAL A 141 27.07 0.89 -1.54
N ARG A 142 27.82 1.38 -0.55
CA ARG A 142 29.28 1.50 -0.67
C ARG A 142 29.97 0.16 -0.43
N SER A 143 31.06 -0.04 -1.17
CA SER A 143 32.04 -1.10 -0.90
C SER A 143 32.71 -0.89 0.46
N HIS A 144 32.75 -1.95 1.28
CA HIS A 144 33.50 -1.98 2.56
C HIS A 144 34.71 -2.90 2.46
N HIS A 145 34.54 -4.05 1.79
CA HIS A 145 35.55 -5.08 1.69
C HIS A 145 35.61 -5.64 0.28
N ARG A 146 36.29 -4.89 -0.61
CA ARG A 146 36.46 -5.22 -2.02
C ARG A 146 36.83 -6.67 -2.30
N GLY A 147 37.76 -7.26 -1.53
CA GLY A 147 38.18 -8.65 -1.74
C GLY A 147 37.10 -9.70 -1.41
N ILE A 148 36.15 -9.39 -0.51
CA ILE A 148 34.98 -10.24 -0.26
C ILE A 148 33.98 -10.04 -1.40
N GLU A 149 33.64 -8.80 -1.69
CA GLU A 149 32.64 -8.41 -2.70
C GLU A 149 32.98 -8.98 -4.09
N GLU A 150 34.24 -8.86 -4.52
CA GLU A 150 34.73 -9.41 -5.80
C GLU A 150 34.60 -10.93 -5.86
N LYS A 151 34.83 -11.65 -4.74
CA LYS A 151 34.66 -13.10 -4.65
C LYS A 151 33.22 -13.53 -4.95
N TYR A 152 32.24 -12.69 -4.64
CA TYR A 152 30.81 -12.95 -4.88
C TYR A 152 30.25 -12.19 -6.09
N GLY A 153 31.12 -11.69 -6.98
CA GLY A 153 30.71 -11.08 -8.26
C GLY A 153 30.09 -9.68 -8.14
N VAL A 154 30.31 -8.99 -7.02
CA VAL A 154 29.91 -7.60 -6.83
C VAL A 154 30.91 -6.68 -7.54
N ASN A 155 30.41 -5.66 -8.23
CA ASN A 155 31.25 -4.72 -8.99
C ASN A 155 32.11 -3.86 -8.06
N ALA A 156 33.23 -3.33 -8.57
CA ALA A 156 34.09 -2.44 -7.80
C ALA A 156 33.32 -1.18 -7.37
N GLY A 157 33.24 -0.94 -6.05
CA GLY A 157 32.55 0.22 -5.47
C GLY A 157 31.09 -0.02 -5.09
N ALA A 158 30.52 -1.15 -5.49
CA ALA A 158 29.18 -1.61 -5.09
C ALA A 158 29.22 -2.35 -3.75
N GLY A 159 28.06 -2.44 -3.08
CA GLY A 159 27.97 -2.93 -1.70
C GLY A 159 27.10 -4.17 -1.53
N LEU A 160 26.62 -4.36 -0.30
CA LEU A 160 25.74 -5.48 0.05
C LEU A 160 24.39 -5.41 -0.67
N LEU A 161 23.92 -4.19 -0.98
CA LEU A 161 22.67 -4.00 -1.72
C LEU A 161 22.76 -4.58 -3.14
N ASP A 162 23.86 -4.30 -3.85
CA ASP A 162 24.10 -4.84 -5.18
C ASP A 162 24.17 -6.37 -5.17
N PHE A 163 24.84 -6.95 -4.17
CA PHE A 163 24.84 -8.39 -3.99
C PHE A 163 23.41 -8.93 -3.89
N ALA A 164 22.62 -8.42 -2.95
CA ALA A 164 21.26 -8.90 -2.72
C ALA A 164 20.34 -8.70 -3.94
N ALA A 165 20.45 -7.55 -4.62
CA ALA A 165 19.57 -7.19 -5.72
C ALA A 165 19.93 -7.86 -7.06
N LEU A 166 21.20 -8.18 -7.30
CA LEU A 166 21.71 -8.57 -8.63
C LEU A 166 22.38 -9.94 -8.69
N ARG A 167 22.99 -10.42 -7.59
CA ARG A 167 23.90 -11.59 -7.61
C ARG A 167 23.48 -12.71 -6.68
N MET A 168 22.74 -12.38 -5.62
CA MET A 168 22.39 -13.32 -4.56
C MET A 168 21.38 -14.36 -5.04
N VAL A 169 20.39 -13.93 -5.82
CA VAL A 169 19.25 -14.76 -6.23
C VAL A 169 19.42 -15.23 -7.68
N ASP A 170 19.33 -16.55 -7.88
CA ASP A 170 19.17 -17.12 -9.22
C ASP A 170 17.67 -17.18 -9.59
N TYR A 171 17.19 -16.08 -10.14
CA TYR A 171 15.78 -15.90 -10.48
C TYR A 171 15.34 -16.63 -11.75
N LYS A 172 16.27 -17.24 -12.51
CA LYS A 172 15.95 -17.98 -13.74
C LYS A 172 15.45 -19.39 -13.44
N ASP A 173 16.04 -20.02 -12.42
CA ASP A 173 15.72 -21.40 -12.03
C ASP A 173 14.80 -21.47 -10.80
N ASP A 174 14.50 -20.33 -10.16
CA ASP A 174 13.66 -20.23 -8.96
C ASP A 174 12.69 -19.03 -9.02
N VAL A 175 11.50 -19.28 -9.57
CA VAL A 175 10.43 -18.28 -9.70
C VAL A 175 9.96 -17.73 -8.34
N LEU A 176 9.98 -18.55 -7.28
CA LEU A 176 9.54 -18.10 -5.96
C LEU A 176 10.52 -17.07 -5.41
N MET A 177 11.81 -17.29 -5.63
CA MET A 177 12.82 -16.30 -5.29
C MET A 177 12.79 -15.06 -6.19
N HIS A 178 12.43 -15.21 -7.46
CA HIS A 178 12.18 -14.05 -8.33
C HIS A 178 11.01 -13.20 -7.80
N ARG A 179 9.92 -13.84 -7.33
CA ARG A 179 8.83 -13.14 -6.64
C ARG A 179 9.34 -12.41 -5.40
N CYS A 180 10.10 -13.06 -4.53
CA CYS A 180 10.69 -12.41 -3.35
C CYS A 180 11.58 -11.22 -3.72
N LEU A 181 12.27 -11.29 -4.85
CA LEU A 181 13.12 -10.22 -5.36
C LEU A 181 12.30 -9.00 -5.83
N ILE A 182 11.14 -9.21 -6.47
CA ILE A 182 10.22 -8.13 -6.86
C ILE A 182 9.57 -7.49 -5.61
N ASP A 183 9.17 -8.31 -4.63
CA ASP A 183 8.64 -7.82 -3.35
C ASP A 183 9.70 -7.00 -2.60
N PHE A 184 10.97 -7.45 -2.62
CA PHE A 184 12.11 -6.71 -2.11
C PHE A 184 12.28 -5.34 -2.77
N TYR A 185 12.16 -5.25 -4.11
CA TYR A 185 12.23 -3.96 -4.81
C TYR A 185 11.08 -3.02 -4.40
N THR A 186 9.89 -3.57 -4.16
CA THR A 186 8.73 -2.81 -3.69
C THR A 186 8.98 -2.25 -2.29
N GLU A 187 9.44 -3.09 -1.35
CA GLU A 187 9.80 -2.65 0.01
C GLU A 187 10.94 -1.63 0.00
N LEU A 188 11.93 -1.80 -0.89
CA LEU A 188 13.01 -0.83 -1.05
C LEU A 188 12.47 0.55 -1.44
N LEU A 189 11.53 0.64 -2.39
CA LEU A 189 10.89 1.90 -2.76
C LEU A 189 10.14 2.53 -1.57
N VAL A 190 9.31 1.74 -0.89
CA VAL A 190 8.48 2.20 0.23
C VAL A 190 9.34 2.75 1.37
N LYS A 191 10.36 2.00 1.78
CA LYS A 191 11.19 2.35 2.95
C LYS A 191 12.19 3.47 2.67
N THR A 192 12.59 3.69 1.42
CA THR A 192 13.59 4.71 1.06
C THR A 192 13.01 6.03 0.56
N LYS A 193 11.68 6.13 0.39
CA LYS A 193 11.01 7.33 -0.12
C LYS A 193 11.43 8.61 0.61
N GLU A 194 11.49 8.56 1.94
CA GLU A 194 11.69 9.75 2.79
C GLU A 194 13.14 10.18 2.94
N LEU A 195 14.10 9.33 2.54
CA LEU A 195 15.54 9.61 2.68
C LEU A 195 16.00 10.83 1.88
N ASP A 196 15.24 11.25 0.88
CA ASP A 196 15.63 12.31 -0.07
C ASP A 196 14.98 13.68 0.17
N THR A 197 14.34 13.89 1.32
CA THR A 197 13.72 15.20 1.63
C THR A 197 14.73 16.33 1.85
N PHE A 198 16.03 16.04 1.95
CA PHE A 198 17.07 17.06 2.20
C PHE A 198 17.89 17.48 0.97
N ALA A 199 18.07 16.63 -0.04
CA ALA A 199 18.74 17.02 -1.28
C ALA A 199 17.74 17.66 -2.24
N ARG A 200 17.29 18.89 -1.90
CA ARG A 200 16.41 19.73 -2.74
C ARG A 200 16.91 19.77 -4.19
N ARG A 201 16.41 18.87 -5.05
CA ARG A 201 16.40 18.92 -6.54
C ARG A 201 15.92 17.61 -7.17
N GLU A 202 16.16 16.44 -6.58
CA GLU A 202 15.79 15.16 -7.20
C GLU A 202 14.44 14.65 -6.67
N GLN A 203 13.45 14.51 -7.55
CA GLN A 203 12.11 13.96 -7.24
C GLN A 203 12.12 12.42 -7.09
N VAL A 204 13.29 11.82 -6.96
CA VAL A 204 13.56 10.39 -7.10
C VAL A 204 14.32 9.96 -5.85
N SER A 205 13.83 8.94 -5.12
CA SER A 205 14.53 8.45 -3.95
C SER A 205 15.82 7.69 -4.32
N PRO A 206 16.77 7.52 -3.38
CA PRO A 206 17.99 6.77 -3.65
C PRO A 206 17.71 5.31 -4.02
N GLY A 207 16.66 4.72 -3.44
CA GLY A 207 16.19 3.38 -3.79
C GLY A 207 15.64 3.29 -5.22
N LEU A 208 14.82 4.26 -5.64
CA LEU A 208 14.31 4.29 -7.01
C LEU A 208 15.46 4.49 -8.01
N ARG A 209 16.37 5.41 -7.72
CA ARG A 209 17.57 5.66 -8.54
C ARG A 209 18.41 4.39 -8.71
N PHE A 210 18.68 3.68 -7.62
CA PHE A 210 19.39 2.40 -7.66
C PHE A 210 18.70 1.36 -8.58
N LEU A 211 17.37 1.27 -8.52
CA LEU A 211 16.61 0.34 -9.37
C LEU A 211 16.63 0.74 -10.85
N ILE A 212 16.63 2.04 -11.16
CA ILE A 212 16.72 2.56 -12.52
C ILE A 212 18.13 2.33 -13.08
N ASP A 213 19.18 2.75 -12.35
CA ASP A 213 20.58 2.65 -12.77
C ASP A 213 20.97 1.19 -13.09
N ASN A 214 20.41 0.24 -12.35
CA ASN A 214 20.63 -1.19 -12.55
C ASN A 214 19.61 -1.89 -13.47
N LYS A 215 18.72 -1.15 -14.15
CA LYS A 215 17.69 -1.68 -15.06
C LYS A 215 16.72 -2.68 -14.42
N LEU A 216 16.55 -2.61 -13.10
CA LEU A 216 15.64 -3.45 -12.33
C LEU A 216 14.21 -2.92 -12.41
N HIS A 217 14.07 -1.59 -12.44
CA HIS A 217 12.79 -0.93 -12.68
C HIS A 217 12.18 -1.37 -14.02
N ASP A 218 12.91 -1.19 -15.13
CA ASP A 218 12.45 -1.55 -16.47
C ASP A 218 12.12 -3.04 -16.60
N ARG A 219 12.92 -3.91 -15.99
CA ARG A 219 12.67 -5.35 -15.99
C ARG A 219 11.34 -5.68 -15.30
N THR A 220 11.12 -5.14 -14.11
CA THR A 220 9.89 -5.41 -13.33
C THR A 220 8.67 -4.83 -14.03
N THR A 221 8.79 -3.62 -14.59
CA THR A 221 7.75 -2.99 -15.41
C THR A 221 7.41 -3.84 -16.63
N LYS A 222 8.42 -4.40 -17.32
CA LYS A 222 8.22 -5.25 -18.50
C LYS A 222 7.46 -6.54 -18.17
N ILE A 223 7.69 -7.16 -17.01
CA ILE A 223 6.94 -8.36 -16.57
C ILE A 223 5.43 -8.08 -16.50
N TYR A 224 5.06 -6.88 -16.02
CA TYR A 224 3.66 -6.47 -16.02
C TYR A 224 3.17 -6.13 -17.43
N LEU A 225 3.92 -5.32 -18.18
CA LEU A 225 3.49 -4.82 -19.50
C LEU A 225 3.32 -5.93 -20.54
N ASP A 226 4.25 -6.88 -20.57
CA ASP A 226 4.23 -8.04 -21.46
C ASP A 226 4.28 -9.34 -20.64
N PRO A 227 3.14 -9.77 -20.07
CA PRO A 227 3.08 -10.96 -19.23
C PRO A 227 3.30 -12.25 -20.04
N TYR A 228 3.26 -12.19 -21.37
CA TYR A 228 3.49 -13.34 -22.26
C TYR A 228 4.96 -13.51 -22.64
N ALA A 229 5.82 -12.55 -22.29
CA ALA A 229 7.27 -12.70 -22.42
C ALA A 229 7.86 -13.76 -21.47
N VAL A 230 7.11 -14.13 -20.43
CA VAL A 230 7.49 -15.16 -19.46
C VAL A 230 6.58 -16.37 -19.65
N ASP A 231 7.05 -17.56 -19.27
CA ASP A 231 6.26 -18.78 -19.36
C ASP A 231 5.01 -18.72 -18.46
N ALA A 232 4.06 -19.62 -18.72
CA ALA A 232 2.76 -19.57 -18.06
C ALA A 232 2.83 -19.76 -16.54
N VAL A 233 3.83 -20.51 -16.04
CA VAL A 233 4.02 -20.75 -14.61
C VAL A 233 4.56 -19.49 -13.95
N ASP A 234 5.63 -18.92 -14.49
CA ASP A 234 6.21 -17.69 -13.96
C ASP A 234 5.24 -16.53 -13.99
N ARG A 235 4.45 -16.41 -15.07
CA ARG A 235 3.39 -15.40 -15.16
C ARG A 235 2.43 -15.47 -13.97
N ALA A 236 2.03 -16.68 -13.53
CA ALA A 236 1.11 -16.83 -12.41
C ALA A 236 1.69 -16.33 -11.08
N PHE A 237 3.02 -16.38 -10.91
CA PHE A 237 3.69 -15.96 -9.67
C PHE A 237 4.20 -14.52 -9.71
N LEU A 238 4.63 -14.01 -10.87
CA LEU A 238 5.32 -12.72 -11.01
C LEU A 238 4.37 -11.57 -11.38
N TYR A 239 3.22 -11.88 -11.99
CA TYR A 239 2.29 -10.87 -12.44
C TYR A 239 1.75 -9.98 -11.30
N GLY A 240 1.26 -10.61 -10.24
CA GLY A 240 0.73 -9.89 -9.07
C GLY A 240 1.77 -9.01 -8.37
N PRO A 241 2.97 -9.53 -8.04
CA PRO A 241 4.08 -8.74 -7.50
C PRO A 241 4.51 -7.58 -8.41
N ALA A 242 4.60 -7.79 -9.72
CA ALA A 242 4.97 -6.73 -10.66
C ALA A 242 3.91 -5.60 -10.72
N ALA A 243 2.62 -5.97 -10.68
CA ALA A 243 1.54 -5.00 -10.58
C ALA A 243 1.60 -4.21 -9.26
N ASN A 244 1.91 -4.89 -8.14
CA ASN A 244 2.06 -4.24 -6.83
C ASN A 244 3.27 -3.28 -6.80
N TYR A 245 4.39 -3.68 -7.40
CA TYR A 245 5.57 -2.82 -7.56
C TYR A 245 5.21 -1.54 -8.33
N LEU A 246 4.52 -1.67 -9.47
CA LEU A 246 4.08 -0.51 -10.26
C LEU A 246 3.08 0.37 -9.51
N ALA A 247 2.18 -0.23 -8.72
CA ALA A 247 1.22 0.50 -7.90
C ALA A 247 1.93 1.33 -6.80
N ALA A 248 2.92 0.74 -6.14
CA ALA A 248 3.76 1.44 -5.18
C ALA A 248 4.58 2.55 -5.88
N TYR A 249 5.19 2.26 -7.02
CA TYR A 249 5.95 3.24 -7.79
C TYR A 249 5.09 4.45 -8.23
N ALA A 250 3.92 4.20 -8.82
CA ALA A 250 3.04 5.25 -9.32
C ALA A 250 2.47 6.13 -8.18
N SER A 251 2.16 5.54 -7.02
CA SER A 251 1.63 6.26 -5.87
C SER A 251 2.71 7.04 -5.10
N LEU A 252 3.91 6.48 -4.94
CA LEU A 252 5.00 7.11 -4.19
C LEU A 252 5.75 8.16 -5.01
N PHE A 253 5.89 7.96 -6.32
CA PHE A 253 6.68 8.79 -7.25
C PHE A 253 5.84 9.30 -8.43
N SER A 254 4.67 9.85 -8.13
CA SER A 254 3.67 10.37 -9.09
C SER A 254 4.25 11.31 -10.16
N HIS A 255 5.14 12.23 -9.78
CA HIS A 255 5.79 13.17 -10.71
C HIS A 255 6.68 12.46 -11.73
N HIS A 256 7.54 11.56 -11.26
CA HIS A 256 8.41 10.75 -12.12
C HIS A 256 7.61 9.77 -12.98
N TYR A 257 6.51 9.22 -12.45
CA TYR A 257 5.60 8.36 -13.21
C TYR A 257 4.90 9.12 -14.35
N THR A 258 4.43 10.34 -14.08
CA THR A 258 3.72 11.18 -15.06
C THR A 258 4.67 11.69 -16.15
N SER A 259 5.94 11.94 -15.81
CA SER A 259 6.95 12.36 -16.81
C SER A 259 7.47 11.21 -17.66
N SER A 260 7.42 9.98 -17.17
CA SER A 260 7.83 8.77 -17.91
C SER A 260 6.79 8.34 -18.94
N SER A 261 7.19 7.72 -20.06
CA SER A 261 6.25 7.09 -21.01
C SER A 261 5.48 5.89 -20.43
N THR A 262 5.94 5.35 -19.30
CA THR A 262 5.34 4.16 -18.65
C THR A 262 3.85 4.33 -18.37
N HIS A 263 3.38 5.54 -18.07
CA HIS A 263 1.95 5.76 -17.79
C HIS A 263 1.06 5.49 -19.02
N LEU A 264 1.52 5.81 -20.22
CA LEU A 264 0.79 5.55 -21.47
C LEU A 264 0.71 4.05 -21.73
N ASP A 265 1.82 3.34 -21.56
CA ASP A 265 1.89 1.89 -21.77
C ASP A 265 0.99 1.15 -20.76
N VAL A 266 1.04 1.53 -19.48
CA VAL A 266 0.17 0.97 -18.44
C VAL A 266 -1.31 1.25 -18.73
N ASN A 267 -1.68 2.47 -19.10
CA ASN A 267 -3.06 2.81 -19.44
C ASN A 267 -3.56 2.04 -20.67
N SER A 268 -2.74 1.92 -21.70
CA SER A 268 -3.08 1.17 -22.92
C SER A 268 -3.34 -0.31 -22.60
N ARG A 269 -2.48 -0.91 -21.78
CA ARG A 269 -2.62 -2.30 -21.33
C ARG A 269 -3.86 -2.49 -20.48
N LEU A 270 -4.08 -1.65 -19.48
CA LEU A 270 -5.27 -1.71 -18.61
C LEU A 270 -6.55 -1.63 -19.45
N ARG A 271 -6.59 -0.76 -20.45
CA ARG A 271 -7.73 -0.68 -21.39
C ARG A 271 -7.92 -1.97 -22.16
N ASN A 272 -6.85 -2.56 -22.70
CA ASN A 272 -6.96 -3.82 -23.45
C ASN A 272 -7.53 -4.95 -22.56
N VAL A 273 -6.98 -5.11 -21.34
CA VAL A 273 -7.45 -6.12 -20.38
C VAL A 273 -8.92 -5.90 -20.01
N LEU A 274 -9.32 -4.65 -19.71
CA LEU A 274 -10.70 -4.35 -19.34
C LEU A 274 -11.68 -4.47 -20.52
N THR A 275 -11.23 -4.20 -21.75
CA THR A 275 -12.05 -4.37 -22.97
C THR A 275 -12.33 -5.85 -23.28
N GLU A 276 -11.38 -6.74 -22.95
CA GLU A 276 -11.56 -8.19 -23.10
C GLU A 276 -12.53 -8.80 -22.07
N MET A 277 -12.89 -8.04 -21.03
CA MET A 277 -13.80 -8.52 -19.99
C MET A 277 -15.27 -8.40 -20.41
N THR A 278 -15.88 -9.54 -20.75
CA THR A 278 -17.33 -9.62 -20.99
C THR A 278 -18.13 -9.45 -19.69
N PRO A 279 -19.40 -8.97 -19.73
CA PRO A 279 -20.26 -8.86 -18.55
C PRO A 279 -20.37 -10.15 -17.71
N LEU A 280 -20.40 -11.31 -18.37
CA LEU A 280 -20.48 -12.60 -17.67
C LEU A 280 -19.22 -12.89 -16.84
N ARG A 281 -18.05 -12.46 -17.31
CA ARG A 281 -16.77 -12.62 -16.59
C ARG A 281 -16.72 -11.73 -15.36
N TRP A 282 -17.29 -10.52 -15.41
CA TRP A 282 -17.39 -9.64 -14.25
C TRP A 282 -18.22 -10.24 -13.11
N ALA A 283 -19.29 -10.98 -13.43
CA ALA A 283 -20.18 -11.59 -12.44
C ALA A 283 -19.70 -12.95 -11.91
N HIS A 284 -19.01 -13.75 -12.73
CA HIS A 284 -18.81 -15.19 -12.43
C HIS A 284 -17.36 -15.67 -12.53
N THR A 285 -16.44 -14.86 -13.03
CA THR A 285 -15.01 -15.22 -13.14
C THR A 285 -14.19 -14.44 -12.12
N GLU A 286 -13.00 -14.94 -11.79
CA GLU A 286 -12.03 -14.19 -10.99
C GLU A 286 -11.76 -12.84 -11.66
N SER A 287 -11.93 -11.77 -10.89
CA SER A 287 -11.74 -10.41 -11.35
C SER A 287 -10.26 -10.17 -11.70
N PRO A 288 -9.94 -9.21 -12.59
CA PRO A 288 -8.55 -8.78 -12.78
C PRO A 288 -8.09 -7.94 -11.58
N SER A 289 -8.03 -8.55 -10.39
CA SER A 289 -7.82 -7.88 -9.11
C SER A 289 -6.50 -7.12 -9.03
N HIS A 290 -5.42 -7.66 -9.63
CA HIS A 290 -4.12 -7.00 -9.70
C HIS A 290 -4.15 -5.72 -10.55
N ASP A 291 -4.85 -5.74 -11.70
CA ASP A 291 -5.02 -4.59 -12.57
C ASP A 291 -5.88 -3.50 -11.95
N LEU A 292 -6.97 -3.92 -11.29
CA LEU A 292 -7.87 -3.02 -10.57
C LEU A 292 -7.15 -2.35 -9.39
N ARG A 293 -6.34 -3.10 -8.63
CA ARG A 293 -5.51 -2.53 -7.56
C ARG A 293 -4.46 -1.56 -8.09
N LEU A 294 -3.82 -1.86 -9.23
CA LEU A 294 -2.91 -0.93 -9.89
C LEU A 294 -3.65 0.36 -10.28
N LEU A 295 -4.79 0.22 -10.98
CA LEU A 295 -5.62 1.34 -11.41
C LEU A 295 -6.06 2.23 -10.24
N ALA A 296 -6.42 1.63 -9.10
CA ALA A 296 -6.79 2.36 -7.87
C ALA A 296 -5.65 3.24 -7.30
N ARG A 297 -4.39 2.92 -7.61
CA ARG A 297 -3.19 3.59 -7.10
C ARG A 297 -2.54 4.54 -8.11
N LEU A 298 -3.02 4.58 -9.35
CA LEU A 298 -2.50 5.50 -10.37
C LEU A 298 -2.86 6.96 -10.05
N PRO A 299 -1.95 7.93 -10.31
CA PRO A 299 -2.29 9.34 -10.21
C PRO A 299 -3.44 9.70 -11.15
N ARG A 300 -4.49 10.33 -10.63
CA ARG A 300 -5.72 10.60 -11.42
C ARG A 300 -5.48 11.52 -12.61
N THR A 301 -4.43 12.34 -12.55
CA THR A 301 -3.96 13.17 -13.67
C THR A 301 -3.57 12.35 -14.89
N THR A 302 -2.96 11.17 -14.70
CA THR A 302 -2.55 10.28 -15.80
C THR A 302 -3.73 9.52 -16.41
N LEU A 303 -4.86 9.45 -15.70
CA LEU A 303 -6.05 8.77 -16.18
C LEU A 303 -6.91 9.66 -17.09
N LEU A 304 -6.64 10.96 -17.14
CA LEU A 304 -7.33 11.93 -18.00
C LEU A 304 -6.71 11.97 -19.41
N PRO A 305 -7.50 12.23 -20.47
CA PRO A 305 -8.94 12.50 -20.46
C PRO A 305 -9.78 11.24 -20.24
N TYR A 306 -10.99 11.42 -19.68
CA TYR A 306 -11.86 10.32 -19.25
C TYR A 306 -12.22 9.34 -20.40
N THR A 307 -12.45 9.83 -21.62
CA THR A 307 -12.81 9.01 -22.79
C THR A 307 -11.74 7.98 -23.16
N SER A 308 -10.46 8.33 -22.97
CA SER A 308 -9.32 7.43 -23.15
C SER A 308 -8.89 6.75 -21.85
N SER A 309 -9.65 6.89 -20.76
CA SER A 309 -9.30 6.30 -19.47
C SER A 309 -9.74 4.84 -19.38
N PRO A 310 -8.96 3.95 -18.75
CA PRO A 310 -9.45 2.61 -18.37
C PRO A 310 -10.65 2.67 -17.41
N VAL A 311 -10.83 3.78 -16.67
CA VAL A 311 -11.94 3.96 -15.72
C VAL A 311 -13.30 3.97 -16.42
N ALA A 312 -13.38 4.45 -17.67
CA ALA A 312 -14.62 4.47 -18.45
C ALA A 312 -15.13 3.06 -18.81
N LEU A 313 -14.28 2.03 -18.72
CA LEU A 313 -14.65 0.65 -19.03
C LEU A 313 -15.15 -0.12 -17.79
N LEU A 314 -15.10 0.49 -16.60
CA LEU A 314 -15.51 -0.17 -15.37
C LEU A 314 -17.04 -0.31 -15.28
N PRO A 315 -17.58 -1.48 -14.92
CA PRO A 315 -19.02 -1.69 -14.86
C PRO A 315 -19.65 -1.00 -13.65
N SER A 316 -20.70 -0.20 -13.90
CA SER A 316 -21.44 0.55 -12.87
C SER A 316 -22.73 -0.10 -12.39
N GLY A 317 -23.07 -1.31 -12.87
CA GLY A 317 -24.42 -1.87 -12.77
C GLY A 317 -24.57 -3.11 -11.87
N ARG A 318 -25.68 -3.83 -12.04
CA ARG A 318 -25.97 -5.11 -11.34
C ARG A 318 -24.92 -6.22 -11.56
N ILE A 319 -24.06 -6.05 -12.56
CA ILE A 319 -23.02 -7.00 -12.97
C ILE A 319 -21.63 -6.60 -12.38
N THR A 320 -21.57 -5.57 -11.53
CA THR A 320 -20.33 -5.14 -10.88
C THR A 320 -19.87 -6.13 -9.79
N ASN A 321 -18.60 -6.05 -9.41
CA ASN A 321 -18.01 -6.86 -8.35
C ASN A 321 -17.38 -5.98 -7.24
N ALA A 322 -16.99 -6.59 -6.12
CA ALA A 322 -16.42 -5.87 -4.99
C ALA A 322 -15.10 -5.14 -5.34
N ASP A 323 -14.26 -5.72 -6.19
CA ASP A 323 -12.97 -5.12 -6.59
C ASP A 323 -13.14 -3.85 -7.42
N VAL A 324 -14.10 -3.82 -8.35
CA VAL A 324 -14.45 -2.63 -9.14
C VAL A 324 -14.96 -1.52 -8.23
N LEU A 325 -15.87 -1.84 -7.30
CA LEU A 325 -16.41 -0.86 -6.36
C LEU A 325 -15.32 -0.26 -5.46
N ASN A 326 -14.39 -1.09 -4.96
CA ASN A 326 -13.24 -0.60 -4.19
C ASN A 326 -12.26 0.23 -5.03
N THR A 327 -12.11 -0.10 -6.31
CA THR A 327 -11.28 0.68 -7.25
C THR A 327 -11.90 2.04 -7.53
N LEU A 328 -13.20 2.08 -7.80
CA LEU A 328 -13.96 3.32 -7.96
C LEU A 328 -13.93 4.17 -6.67
N ALA A 329 -14.10 3.53 -5.51
CA ALA A 329 -13.97 4.19 -4.20
C ALA A 329 -12.62 4.91 -4.06
N ALA A 330 -11.52 4.20 -4.35
CA ALA A 330 -10.19 4.79 -4.29
C ALA A 330 -10.02 5.94 -5.30
N ILE A 331 -10.51 5.79 -6.53
CA ILE A 331 -10.39 6.83 -7.57
C ILE A 331 -11.18 8.08 -7.18
N PHE A 332 -12.43 7.92 -6.73
CA PHE A 332 -13.33 9.03 -6.39
C PHE A 332 -12.97 9.75 -5.10
N HIS A 333 -12.40 9.04 -4.11
CA HIS A 333 -11.95 9.65 -2.86
C HIS A 333 -10.89 10.74 -3.10
N GLY A 334 -10.00 10.53 -4.08
CA GLY A 334 -8.87 11.42 -4.36
C GLY A 334 -7.63 11.09 -3.51
N PRO A 335 -6.69 12.03 -3.37
CA PRO A 335 -5.33 11.76 -2.86
C PRO A 335 -5.30 11.27 -1.41
N ASP A 336 -4.41 10.29 -1.16
CA ASP A 336 -4.10 9.79 0.18
C ASP A 336 -3.28 10.83 0.97
N ALA A 337 -3.75 11.19 2.17
CA ALA A 337 -3.18 12.29 3.00
C ALA A 337 -1.69 12.15 3.27
N ALA A 338 -1.22 10.91 3.38
CA ALA A 338 0.13 10.60 3.82
C ALA A 338 1.19 10.74 2.71
N THR A 339 0.80 10.98 1.46
CA THR A 339 1.71 10.71 0.33
C THR A 339 2.04 11.88 -0.57
N ALA A 340 1.27 12.98 -0.54
CA ALA A 340 1.35 14.07 -1.51
C ALA A 340 1.67 15.43 -0.87
N SER A 341 2.45 16.25 -1.56
CA SER A 341 2.62 17.66 -1.22
C SER A 341 1.29 18.41 -1.35
N SER A 342 1.17 19.58 -0.70
CA SER A 342 -0.07 20.37 -0.72
C SER A 342 -0.55 20.71 -2.15
N GLU A 343 0.38 21.00 -3.07
CA GLU A 343 0.06 21.31 -4.47
C GLU A 343 -0.31 20.07 -5.29
N GLN A 344 0.35 18.95 -5.07
CA GLN A 344 0.01 17.70 -5.77
C GLN A 344 -1.36 17.19 -5.33
N SER A 345 -1.69 17.35 -4.04
CA SER A 345 -2.99 16.98 -3.49
C SER A 345 -4.13 17.81 -4.10
N THR A 346 -3.93 19.11 -4.36
CA THR A 346 -4.97 19.93 -5.02
C THR A 346 -5.18 19.51 -6.47
N VAL A 347 -4.11 19.31 -7.25
CA VAL A 347 -4.20 18.84 -8.64
C VAL A 347 -4.87 17.48 -8.72
N GLU A 348 -4.45 16.52 -7.88
CA GLU A 348 -5.07 15.19 -7.86
C GLU A 348 -6.54 15.23 -7.41
N GLY A 349 -6.88 16.10 -6.46
CA GLY A 349 -8.25 16.36 -6.03
C GLY A 349 -9.14 16.92 -7.15
N THR A 350 -8.63 17.83 -7.99
CA THR A 350 -9.37 18.32 -9.17
C THR A 350 -9.60 17.20 -10.21
N ALA A 351 -8.59 16.36 -10.45
CA ALA A 351 -8.69 15.24 -11.38
C ALA A 351 -9.67 14.16 -10.89
N ALA A 352 -9.65 13.83 -9.60
CA ALA A 352 -10.59 12.89 -8.98
C ALA A 352 -12.04 13.38 -9.10
N ARG A 353 -12.29 14.68 -8.88
CA ARG A 353 -13.59 15.32 -9.08
C ARG A 353 -14.07 15.18 -10.53
N ALA A 354 -13.21 15.49 -11.49
CA ALA A 354 -13.54 15.36 -12.90
C ALA A 354 -13.81 13.91 -13.31
N MET A 355 -13.06 12.95 -12.77
CA MET A 355 -13.30 11.53 -13.01
C MET A 355 -14.66 11.07 -12.48
N TYR A 356 -15.01 11.46 -11.25
CA TYR A 356 -16.30 11.13 -10.66
C TYR A 356 -17.48 11.64 -11.50
N TYR A 357 -17.47 12.92 -11.88
CA TYR A 357 -18.59 13.49 -12.63
C TYR A 357 -18.67 12.96 -14.07
N ASN A 358 -17.55 12.79 -14.77
CA ASN A 358 -17.57 12.20 -16.10
C ASN A 358 -18.09 10.76 -16.06
N TYR A 359 -17.67 9.98 -15.06
CA TYR A 359 -18.21 8.63 -14.84
C TYR A 359 -19.73 8.64 -14.59
N LEU A 360 -20.21 9.54 -13.72
CA LEU A 360 -21.64 9.66 -13.44
C LEU A 360 -22.47 10.07 -14.66
N SER A 361 -21.86 10.86 -15.57
CA SER A 361 -22.51 11.30 -16.81
C SER A 361 -22.81 10.15 -17.79
N GLU A 362 -21.95 9.14 -17.81
CA GLU A 362 -22.14 7.91 -18.60
C GLU A 362 -23.01 6.88 -17.86
N HIS A 363 -22.92 6.84 -16.53
CA HIS A 363 -23.55 5.83 -15.68
C HIS A 363 -24.70 6.39 -14.81
N ARG A 364 -25.84 6.72 -15.45
CA ARG A 364 -26.99 7.37 -14.77
C ARG A 364 -27.60 6.57 -13.61
N ARG A 365 -27.53 5.23 -13.66
CA ARG A 365 -28.09 4.33 -12.62
C ARG A 365 -27.08 3.96 -11.54
N PHE A 366 -25.89 4.55 -11.54
CA PHE A 366 -24.81 4.20 -10.62
C PHE A 366 -25.26 4.19 -9.15
N TRP A 367 -25.92 5.25 -8.67
CA TRP A 367 -26.35 5.35 -7.27
C TRP A 367 -27.54 4.43 -6.93
N GLU A 368 -28.42 4.15 -7.88
CA GLU A 368 -29.49 3.16 -7.73
C GLU A 368 -28.89 1.76 -7.55
N ASP A 369 -27.98 1.35 -8.43
CA ASP A 369 -27.33 0.05 -8.36
C ASP A 369 -26.42 -0.07 -7.14
N LEU A 370 -25.71 1.00 -6.75
CA LEU A 370 -24.87 1.03 -5.56
C LEU A 370 -25.66 0.80 -4.27
N THR A 371 -26.82 1.45 -4.12
CA THR A 371 -27.68 1.29 -2.95
C THR A 371 -28.35 -0.09 -2.91
N LEU A 372 -28.67 -0.68 -4.07
CA LEU A 372 -29.14 -2.06 -4.19
C LEU A 372 -28.08 -3.05 -3.70
N HIS A 373 -26.82 -2.89 -4.13
CA HIS A 373 -25.70 -3.73 -3.70
C HIS A 373 -25.44 -3.59 -2.20
N ALA A 374 -25.42 -2.36 -1.68
CA ALA A 374 -25.27 -2.08 -0.25
C ALA A 374 -26.44 -2.64 0.59
N GLY A 375 -27.63 -2.74 0.00
CA GLY A 375 -28.83 -3.30 0.63
C GLY A 375 -28.92 -4.83 0.62
N THR A 376 -27.96 -5.53 0.02
CA THR A 376 -28.00 -7.00 -0.13
C THR A 376 -26.96 -7.66 0.78
N PRO A 377 -27.25 -7.86 2.09
CA PRO A 377 -26.26 -8.38 3.06
C PRO A 377 -25.83 -9.83 2.79
N ALA A 378 -26.57 -10.56 1.95
CA ALA A 378 -26.19 -11.91 1.51
C ALA A 378 -24.87 -11.93 0.72
N LEU A 379 -24.52 -10.83 0.05
CA LEU A 379 -23.26 -10.65 -0.67
C LEU A 379 -22.36 -9.69 0.12
N LEU A 380 -21.79 -10.19 1.22
CA LEU A 380 -21.07 -9.37 2.21
C LEU A 380 -20.00 -8.46 1.58
N ASP A 381 -19.08 -9.03 0.78
CA ASP A 381 -17.95 -8.28 0.22
C ASP A 381 -18.42 -7.18 -0.75
N GLN A 382 -19.47 -7.45 -1.53
CA GLN A 382 -20.06 -6.49 -2.45
C GLN A 382 -20.83 -5.39 -1.73
N ALA A 383 -21.59 -5.74 -0.68
CA ALA A 383 -22.29 -4.77 0.14
C ALA A 383 -21.32 -3.85 0.89
N LEU A 384 -20.25 -4.40 1.47
CA LEU A 384 -19.20 -3.61 2.13
C LEU A 384 -18.45 -2.72 1.13
N ALA A 385 -18.11 -3.23 -0.07
CA ALA A 385 -17.46 -2.42 -1.10
C ALA A 385 -18.38 -1.29 -1.62
N ALA A 386 -19.69 -1.54 -1.71
CA ALA A 386 -20.66 -0.52 -2.11
C ALA A 386 -20.78 0.60 -1.05
N VAL A 387 -20.87 0.24 0.23
CA VAL A 387 -20.86 1.21 1.34
C VAL A 387 -19.53 1.96 1.38
N ASN A 388 -18.40 1.28 1.17
CA ASN A 388 -17.09 1.92 1.08
C ASN A 388 -17.01 2.94 -0.05
N CYS A 389 -17.54 2.63 -1.24
CA CYS A 389 -17.61 3.57 -2.36
C CYS A 389 -18.47 4.79 -2.04
N LEU A 390 -19.60 4.61 -1.35
CA LEU A 390 -20.44 5.70 -0.88
C LEU A 390 -19.70 6.57 0.15
N THR A 391 -19.05 5.96 1.14
CA THR A 391 -18.22 6.66 2.14
C THR A 391 -17.07 7.42 1.50
N ALA A 392 -16.40 6.83 0.51
CA ALA A 392 -15.31 7.43 -0.22
C ALA A 392 -15.71 8.73 -0.94
N VAL A 393 -16.91 8.78 -1.53
CA VAL A 393 -17.44 10.01 -2.13
C VAL A 393 -17.79 11.03 -1.04
N ILE A 394 -18.39 10.60 0.07
CA ILE A 394 -18.73 11.48 1.21
C ILE A 394 -17.47 12.16 1.77
N THR A 395 -16.39 11.40 1.94
CA THR A 395 -15.14 11.89 2.54
C THR A 395 -14.13 12.39 1.51
N ALA A 396 -14.53 12.48 0.24
CA ALA A 396 -13.65 12.81 -0.86
C ALA A 396 -12.96 14.17 -0.68
N ARG A 397 -11.72 14.25 -1.15
CA ARG A 397 -10.85 15.42 -1.03
C ARG A 397 -10.69 16.11 -2.36
N TRP A 398 -11.82 16.61 -2.86
CA TRP A 398 -11.84 17.34 -4.12
C TRP A 398 -11.35 18.76 -3.93
N SER A 399 -10.78 19.30 -5.01
CA SER A 399 -10.43 20.72 -5.10
C SER A 399 -11.15 21.35 -6.29
N THR A 400 -11.40 22.65 -6.19
CA THR A 400 -11.98 23.50 -7.23
C THR A 400 -11.05 24.62 -7.65
N THR A 401 -9.80 24.61 -7.19
CA THR A 401 -8.80 25.60 -7.59
C THR A 401 -8.48 25.46 -9.07
N ALA A 402 -8.71 26.53 -9.82
CA ALA A 402 -8.35 26.62 -11.22
C ALA A 402 -6.83 26.50 -11.39
N THR A 403 -6.40 25.38 -11.95
CA THR A 403 -5.07 25.20 -12.51
C THR A 403 -5.12 25.43 -14.01
N GLU A 404 -4.00 25.81 -14.64
CA GLU A 404 -3.94 26.17 -16.07
C GLU A 404 -4.41 25.07 -17.05
N SER A 405 -4.64 23.85 -16.54
CA SER A 405 -5.16 22.69 -17.28
C SER A 405 -6.34 22.05 -16.52
N GLU A 406 -7.39 22.84 -16.28
CA GLU A 406 -8.61 22.32 -15.65
C GLU A 406 -9.20 21.15 -16.46
N PRO A 407 -9.43 19.99 -15.83
CA PRO A 407 -10.06 18.87 -16.48
C PRO A 407 -11.51 19.19 -16.82
N THR A 408 -11.94 18.83 -18.03
CA THR A 408 -13.30 19.12 -18.52
C THR A 408 -14.35 18.42 -17.67
N LEU A 409 -15.22 19.20 -17.05
CA LEU A 409 -16.40 18.72 -16.34
C LEU A 409 -17.58 18.56 -17.32
N PRO A 410 -18.46 17.59 -17.08
CA PRO A 410 -19.63 17.39 -17.93
C PRO A 410 -20.66 18.51 -17.69
N THR A 411 -21.28 18.99 -18.76
CA THR A 411 -22.26 20.11 -18.72
C THR A 411 -23.71 19.64 -18.49
N ASN A 412 -23.96 18.33 -18.52
CA ASN A 412 -25.28 17.74 -18.40
C ASN A 412 -25.72 17.45 -16.96
N LEU A 413 -24.85 17.68 -15.97
CA LEU A 413 -25.09 17.39 -14.56
C LEU A 413 -24.61 18.56 -13.69
N ALA A 414 -25.25 18.74 -12.54
CA ALA A 414 -24.74 19.66 -11.52
C ALA A 414 -23.44 19.09 -10.93
N THR A 415 -22.39 19.90 -10.90
CA THR A 415 -21.07 19.50 -10.39
C THR A 415 -20.69 20.28 -9.14
N PRO A 416 -21.26 19.97 -7.96
CA PRO A 416 -20.89 20.66 -6.72
C PRO A 416 -19.38 20.55 -6.41
N ALA A 417 -18.94 21.41 -5.50
CA ALA A 417 -17.53 21.58 -5.17
C ALA A 417 -16.97 20.45 -4.28
N SER A 418 -17.81 19.82 -3.46
CA SER A 418 -17.39 18.87 -2.43
C SER A 418 -18.20 17.57 -2.48
N GLY A 419 -17.59 16.50 -1.96
CA GLY A 419 -18.20 15.18 -1.80
C GLY A 419 -19.56 15.17 -1.10
N PRO A 420 -19.73 15.76 0.10
CA PRO A 420 -21.03 15.76 0.78
C PRO A 420 -22.11 16.49 -0.02
N LEU A 421 -21.77 17.58 -0.73
CA LEU A 421 -22.70 18.29 -1.60
C LEU A 421 -23.06 17.47 -2.86
N ALA A 422 -22.14 16.64 -3.36
CA ALA A 422 -22.43 15.70 -4.44
C ALA A 422 -23.44 14.62 -4.03
N ILE A 423 -23.41 14.18 -2.77
CA ILE A 423 -24.41 13.26 -2.23
C ILE A 423 -25.78 13.93 -2.07
N LEU A 424 -25.81 15.22 -1.77
CA LEU A 424 -27.03 16.02 -1.60
C LEU A 424 -27.58 16.61 -2.91
N SER A 425 -26.97 16.32 -4.05
CA SER A 425 -27.45 16.77 -5.36
C SER A 425 -27.90 15.60 -6.24
N PRO A 426 -28.82 15.82 -7.20
CA PRO A 426 -29.18 14.80 -8.18
C PRO A 426 -27.96 14.37 -9.01
N PRO A 427 -27.81 13.09 -9.36
CA PRO A 427 -28.74 11.97 -9.13
C PRO A 427 -28.56 11.22 -7.80
N SER A 428 -27.56 11.56 -6.97
CA SER A 428 -27.28 10.79 -5.73
C SER A 428 -28.40 10.93 -4.71
N LEU A 429 -28.90 12.15 -4.50
CA LEU A 429 -29.86 12.51 -3.45
C LEU A 429 -31.08 11.57 -3.40
N GLU A 430 -31.57 11.15 -4.57
CA GLU A 430 -32.78 10.32 -4.71
C GLU A 430 -32.62 8.91 -4.13
N TYR A 431 -31.39 8.40 -4.07
CA TYR A 431 -31.11 7.01 -3.67
C TYR A 431 -30.33 6.93 -2.36
N THR A 432 -29.28 7.75 -2.20
CA THR A 432 -28.32 7.61 -1.11
C THR A 432 -28.86 8.09 0.22
N LEU A 433 -29.58 9.23 0.24
CA LEU A 433 -30.10 9.80 1.49
C LEU A 433 -31.23 8.93 2.08
N PRO A 434 -32.23 8.47 1.30
CA PRO A 434 -33.22 7.50 1.80
C PRO A 434 -32.56 6.20 2.28
N PHE A 435 -31.57 5.69 1.54
CA PHE A 435 -30.82 4.51 1.95
C PHE A 435 -30.15 4.73 3.31
N LEU A 436 -29.35 5.78 3.50
CA LEU A 436 -28.62 6.03 4.76
C LEU A 436 -29.55 6.26 5.96
N LEU A 437 -30.67 6.97 5.76
CA LEU A 437 -31.61 7.26 6.85
C LEU A 437 -32.47 6.05 7.24
N SER A 438 -32.73 5.13 6.31
CA SER A 438 -33.53 3.93 6.61
C SER A 438 -32.88 3.03 7.68
N PRO A 439 -33.67 2.33 8.51
CA PRO A 439 -33.14 1.32 9.43
C PRO A 439 -32.43 0.19 8.66
N ALA A 440 -31.42 -0.43 9.27
CA ALA A 440 -30.76 -1.58 8.66
C ALA A 440 -31.68 -2.81 8.69
N GLN A 441 -31.68 -3.60 7.62
CA GLN A 441 -32.47 -4.83 7.54
C GLN A 441 -31.94 -5.88 8.53
N ARG A 442 -32.86 -6.49 9.29
CA ARG A 442 -32.53 -7.55 10.25
C ARG A 442 -32.69 -8.89 9.54
N VAL A 443 -31.59 -9.64 9.41
CA VAL A 443 -31.58 -10.99 8.83
C VAL A 443 -30.93 -11.92 9.85
N GLY A 444 -31.67 -12.91 10.35
CA GLY A 444 -31.22 -13.84 11.39
C GLY A 444 -31.36 -13.32 12.82
N GLY A 445 -31.29 -14.24 13.80
CA GLY A 445 -31.52 -14.00 15.22
C GLY A 445 -30.68 -12.86 15.80
N VAL A 446 -31.29 -12.12 16.74
CA VAL A 446 -30.70 -10.96 17.41
C VAL A 446 -29.42 -11.37 18.17
N GLY A 447 -28.30 -10.74 17.87
CA GLY A 447 -27.13 -10.72 18.78
C GLY A 447 -25.83 -11.33 18.25
N ASP A 448 -25.78 -11.79 17.00
CA ASP A 448 -24.53 -12.29 16.43
C ASP A 448 -23.70 -11.15 15.81
N ALA A 449 -22.62 -10.78 16.49
CA ALA A 449 -21.67 -9.76 16.02
C ALA A 449 -20.91 -10.21 14.75
N GLU A 450 -20.92 -11.50 14.43
CA GLU A 450 -20.29 -12.04 13.23
C GLU A 450 -21.20 -12.04 12.00
N SER A 451 -22.49 -11.76 12.18
CA SER A 451 -23.49 -11.72 11.10
C SER A 451 -23.12 -10.69 10.03
N ALA A 452 -23.18 -11.11 8.76
CA ALA A 452 -22.97 -10.25 7.61
C ALA A 452 -23.87 -9.00 7.63
N ALA A 453 -25.12 -9.15 8.10
CA ALA A 453 -26.06 -8.04 8.24
C ALA A 453 -25.59 -7.00 9.26
N TYR A 454 -24.97 -7.43 10.37
CA TYR A 454 -24.43 -6.51 11.37
C TYR A 454 -23.23 -5.73 10.82
N LYS A 455 -22.30 -6.40 10.15
CA LYS A 455 -21.12 -5.75 9.54
C LYS A 455 -21.53 -4.67 8.53
N VAL A 456 -22.49 -4.97 7.65
CA VAL A 456 -23.02 -3.99 6.68
C VAL A 456 -23.77 -2.86 7.39
N ALA A 457 -24.54 -3.16 8.44
CA ALA A 457 -25.27 -2.15 9.22
C ALA A 457 -24.31 -1.19 9.95
N VAL A 458 -23.22 -1.69 10.52
CA VAL A 458 -22.16 -0.87 11.15
C VAL A 458 -21.50 0.02 10.10
N ALA A 459 -21.09 -0.53 8.96
CA ALA A 459 -20.49 0.25 7.88
C ALA A 459 -21.44 1.36 7.38
N LYS A 460 -22.74 1.07 7.24
CA LYS A 460 -23.77 2.05 6.89
C LYS A 460 -23.90 3.16 7.93
N PHE A 461 -23.86 2.79 9.22
CA PHE A 461 -23.93 3.73 10.33
C PHE A 461 -22.71 4.67 10.35
N GLU A 462 -21.51 4.12 10.13
CA GLU A 462 -20.27 4.90 10.02
C GLU A 462 -20.31 5.85 8.82
N ALA A 463 -20.84 5.41 7.67
CA ALA A 463 -21.04 6.27 6.50
C ALA A 463 -21.97 7.46 6.80
N LEU A 464 -23.08 7.23 7.52
CA LEU A 464 -23.99 8.30 7.96
C LEU A 464 -23.30 9.26 8.95
N ALA A 465 -22.49 8.73 9.88
CA ALA A 465 -21.73 9.54 10.81
C ALA A 465 -20.68 10.42 10.09
N ALA A 466 -19.99 9.87 9.09
CA ALA A 466 -19.05 10.59 8.24
C ALA A 466 -19.77 11.70 7.45
N LEU A 467 -20.94 11.42 6.87
CA LEU A 467 -21.74 12.42 6.15
C LEU A 467 -22.15 13.57 7.06
N ARG A 468 -22.68 13.28 8.25
CA ARG A 468 -23.05 14.30 9.24
C ARG A 468 -21.85 15.17 9.62
N SER A 469 -20.70 14.56 9.89
CA SER A 469 -19.49 15.30 10.29
C SER A 469 -19.00 16.22 9.17
N ARG A 470 -18.98 15.73 7.91
CA ARG A 470 -18.59 16.54 6.76
C ARG A 470 -19.59 17.65 6.46
N LEU A 471 -20.88 17.38 6.58
CA LEU A 471 -21.93 18.37 6.35
C LEU A 471 -21.94 19.45 7.43
N ALA A 472 -21.68 19.10 8.69
CA ALA A 472 -21.53 20.08 9.76
C ALA A 472 -20.36 21.05 9.49
N ALA A 473 -19.23 20.53 9.01
CA ALA A 473 -18.09 21.37 8.62
C ALA A 473 -18.36 22.28 7.41
N GLU A 474 -19.27 21.90 6.51
CA GLU A 474 -19.72 22.76 5.41
C GLU A 474 -20.77 23.80 5.89
N ALA A 475 -21.69 23.41 6.78
CA ALA A 475 -22.66 24.32 7.37
C ALA A 475 -22.00 25.47 8.16
N GLU A 476 -20.87 25.20 8.82
CA GLU A 476 -20.05 26.24 9.47
C GLU A 476 -19.44 27.25 8.47
N LYS A 477 -19.12 26.81 7.25
CA LYS A 477 -18.57 27.68 6.20
C LYS A 477 -19.64 28.50 5.50
N THR A 478 -20.82 27.91 5.26
CA THR A 478 -21.94 28.53 4.55
C THR A 478 -23.23 28.43 5.38
N PRO A 479 -23.40 29.30 6.39
CA PRO A 479 -24.60 29.27 7.23
C PRO A 479 -25.85 29.70 6.44
N GLY A 480 -26.98 29.02 6.65
CA GLY A 480 -28.29 29.43 6.10
C GLY A 480 -28.74 28.75 4.80
N GLU A 481 -28.03 27.74 4.29
CA GLU A 481 -28.47 26.92 3.14
C GLU A 481 -29.37 25.72 3.54
N GLY A 482 -29.79 25.64 4.81
CA GLY A 482 -30.66 24.57 5.32
C GLY A 482 -29.90 23.28 5.67
N PHE A 483 -28.57 23.31 5.67
CA PHE A 483 -27.73 22.18 6.09
C PHE A 483 -27.90 21.86 7.58
N GLU A 484 -28.24 22.85 8.42
CA GLU A 484 -28.40 22.67 9.87
C GLU A 484 -29.53 21.68 10.20
N GLU A 485 -30.68 21.79 9.53
CA GLU A 485 -31.83 20.89 9.73
C GLU A 485 -31.52 19.44 9.30
N MET A 486 -30.73 19.28 8.22
CA MET A 486 -30.28 17.97 7.75
C MET A 486 -29.28 17.35 8.73
N VAL A 487 -28.34 18.12 9.26
CA VAL A 487 -27.39 17.67 10.28
C VAL A 487 -28.12 17.22 11.55
N GLU A 488 -29.15 17.95 11.99
CA GLU A 488 -29.98 17.56 13.12
C GLU A 488 -30.73 16.24 12.85
N THR A 489 -31.33 16.11 11.66
CA THR A 489 -32.07 14.91 11.26
C THR A 489 -31.17 13.67 11.21
N MET A 490 -29.96 13.79 10.65
CA MET A 490 -28.96 12.72 10.68
C MET A 490 -28.50 12.43 12.12
N GLY A 491 -28.37 13.47 12.96
CA GLY A 491 -28.04 13.33 14.38
C GLY A 491 -29.07 12.53 15.17
N ARG A 492 -30.37 12.81 14.93
CA ARG A 492 -31.47 12.03 15.52
C ARG A 492 -31.40 10.57 15.11
N ARG A 493 -31.17 10.28 13.82
CA ARG A 493 -31.04 8.90 13.32
C ARG A 493 -29.84 8.16 13.92
N LEU A 494 -28.70 8.83 14.07
CA LEU A 494 -27.50 8.25 14.71
C LEU A 494 -27.76 7.94 16.19
N GLY A 495 -28.54 8.78 16.89
CA GLY A 495 -28.94 8.57 18.28
C GLY A 495 -29.80 7.32 18.51
N GLU A 496 -30.42 6.76 17.47
CA GLU A 496 -31.20 5.53 17.53
C GLU A 496 -30.35 4.25 17.46
N GLY A 497 -29.05 4.39 17.16
CA GLY A 497 -28.12 3.28 17.01
C GLY A 497 -28.25 2.53 15.67
N VAL A 498 -27.39 1.52 15.50
CA VAL A 498 -27.21 0.75 14.25
C VAL A 498 -28.52 0.15 13.74
N TRP A 499 -29.32 -0.44 14.64
CA TRP A 499 -30.56 -1.13 14.32
C TRP A 499 -31.84 -0.27 14.39
N GLY A 500 -31.70 1.03 14.68
CA GLY A 500 -32.83 1.92 14.91
C GLY A 500 -33.58 1.65 16.22
N ARG A 501 -34.64 2.41 16.49
CA ARG A 501 -35.48 2.23 17.70
C ARG A 501 -36.09 0.84 17.74
N ARG A 502 -36.14 0.26 18.94
CA ARG A 502 -36.58 -1.13 19.23
C ARG A 502 -38.00 -1.47 18.76
N SER A 503 -38.83 -0.49 18.38
CA SER A 503 -40.25 -0.68 18.01
C SER A 503 -40.53 -0.89 16.51
N ASP A 504 -39.57 -0.70 15.61
CA ASP A 504 -39.76 -1.00 14.17
C ASP A 504 -39.51 -2.49 13.90
N VAL A 505 -40.56 -3.29 14.05
CA VAL A 505 -40.57 -4.75 13.83
C VAL A 505 -41.01 -5.10 12.38
N GLY A 506 -41.08 -4.14 11.47
CA GLY A 506 -41.63 -4.32 10.12
C GLY A 506 -40.71 -4.93 9.06
N GLY A 507 -39.44 -5.20 9.36
CA GLY A 507 -38.42 -5.57 8.36
C GLY A 507 -37.72 -6.91 8.56
N SER A 508 -38.37 -7.88 9.21
CA SER A 508 -37.81 -9.23 9.39
C SER A 508 -38.10 -10.08 8.16
N VAL A 509 -37.09 -10.36 7.33
CA VAL A 509 -37.18 -11.41 6.30
C VAL A 509 -36.79 -12.72 6.96
N GLY A 510 -37.77 -13.58 7.24
CA GLY A 510 -37.53 -14.94 7.71
C GLY A 510 -36.90 -15.77 6.60
N THR A 511 -35.69 -16.28 6.83
CA THR A 511 -35.13 -17.37 6.02
C THR A 511 -35.94 -18.64 6.33
N MET A 512 -36.79 -19.10 5.40
CA MET A 512 -37.31 -20.46 5.45
C MET A 512 -36.15 -21.41 5.17
N GLU A 513 -35.83 -22.26 6.14
CA GLU A 513 -34.98 -23.42 5.92
C GLU A 513 -35.67 -24.37 4.93
N LEU A 514 -34.93 -24.82 3.90
CA LEU A 514 -35.29 -25.91 3.00
C LEU A 514 -34.27 -27.03 3.17
#